data_AF-A0A067L7I2-F1
#
_entry.id   AF-A0A067L7I2-F1
#
_cell.length_a   1.000
_cell.length_b   1.000
_cell.length_c   1.000
_cell.angle_alpha   90.00
_cell.angle_beta   90.00
_cell.angle_gamma   90.00
#
_symmetry.space_group_name_H-M   'P 1'
#
loop_
_entity.id
_entity.type
_entity.pdbx_description
1 polymer ?
#
loop_
_entity_poly.entity_id
_entity_poly.type
_entity_poly.pdbx_seq_one_letter_code
_entity_poly.pdbx_strand_id
1 'polypeptide(L)'
;MSELFPSSSHLPSWKRWIYSGIQVQLPVFSRDVNIMIEQSGQMNGNNVLLSVFAGLRSLGSIVQEIFGLKQIYDMKLTHSSVIQIIHYIFEGTSITNLPDIVEKGVDRALFSAIERGIIEIVIEILKVNPSIFTVANTRLRSIIEYAIQHRQEKVFSLIYAVGGWKNLLIYGFDNNNNNTLHLAGMLASPNRLAHISSPALQMQRELQWYKEVESIVKPTFKLYVNKDEENAWQLFTKSHKKLKEDGEKWMKGIAKSSTVES
;
A
#
# COMPACT_ATOMS: atom_id res chain seq x y z
N MET A 1 -0.07 -4.10 10.69
CA MET A 1 -0.39 -2.67 10.52
C MET A 1 -1.08 -2.38 9.18
N SER A 2 -0.69 -3.00 8.06
CA SER A 2 -1.35 -2.77 6.76
C SER A 2 -2.82 -3.21 6.72
N GLU A 3 -3.24 -4.22 7.47
CA GLU A 3 -4.66 -4.64 7.49
C GLU A 3 -5.59 -3.66 8.23
N LEU A 4 -5.05 -2.58 8.81
CA LEU A 4 -5.79 -1.61 9.63
C LEU A 4 -6.31 -0.41 8.81
N PHE A 5 -6.23 -0.43 7.48
CA PHE A 5 -6.78 0.63 6.62
C PHE A 5 -7.61 0.05 5.47
N PRO A 6 -8.70 0.73 5.04
CA PRO A 6 -9.57 0.25 3.98
C PRO A 6 -8.87 0.00 2.63
N SER A 7 -7.85 0.80 2.27
CA SER A 7 -7.17 0.65 0.99
C SER A 7 -6.27 -0.57 0.89
N SER A 8 -5.75 -1.01 2.04
CA SER A 8 -4.81 -2.12 2.20
C SER A 8 -5.46 -3.37 2.79
N SER A 9 -6.74 -3.31 3.16
CA SER A 9 -7.58 -4.46 3.52
C SER A 9 -8.58 -4.78 2.41
N HIS A 10 -8.72 -6.06 2.06
CA HIS A 10 -9.70 -6.53 1.06
C HIS A 10 -11.12 -6.58 1.67
N LEU A 11 -11.64 -5.43 2.10
CA LEU A 11 -12.99 -5.35 2.67
C LEU A 11 -14.07 -5.45 1.58
N PRO A 12 -15.06 -6.35 1.72
CA PRO A 12 -16.25 -6.39 0.89
C PRO A 12 -17.03 -5.08 0.92
N SER A 13 -17.78 -4.80 -0.14
CA SER A 13 -18.50 -3.54 -0.32
C SER A 13 -19.37 -3.15 0.88
N TRP A 14 -20.12 -4.08 1.48
CA TRP A 14 -20.98 -3.80 2.64
C TRP A 14 -20.18 -3.42 3.90
N LYS A 15 -18.99 -4.00 4.12
CA LYS A 15 -18.11 -3.60 5.22
C LYS A 15 -17.60 -2.16 5.05
N ARG A 16 -17.39 -1.70 3.80
CA ARG A 16 -17.02 -0.31 3.50
C ARG A 16 -18.15 0.67 3.81
N TRP A 17 -19.40 0.30 3.52
CA TRP A 17 -20.57 1.10 3.89
C TRP A 17 -20.67 1.30 5.41
N ILE A 18 -20.49 0.22 6.17
CA ILE A 18 -20.48 0.29 7.64
C ILE A 18 -19.35 1.18 8.12
N TYR A 19 -18.13 1.01 7.59
CA TYR A 19 -16.99 1.86 7.90
C TYR A 19 -17.24 3.35 7.65
N SER A 20 -17.94 3.71 6.56
CA SER A 20 -18.29 5.10 6.28
C SER A 20 -19.31 5.69 7.26
N GLY A 21 -20.22 4.87 7.77
CA GLY A 21 -21.31 5.31 8.66
C GLY A 21 -20.98 5.30 10.16
N ILE A 22 -19.99 4.51 10.60
CA ILE A 22 -19.61 4.45 12.02
C ILE A 22 -18.86 5.72 12.43
N GLN A 23 -19.31 6.33 13.53
CA GLN A 23 -18.58 7.35 14.27
C GLN A 23 -17.82 6.68 15.42
N VAL A 24 -16.56 7.05 15.59
CA VAL A 24 -15.72 6.55 16.67
C VAL A 24 -15.33 7.72 17.56
N GLN A 25 -15.45 7.53 18.88
CA GLN A 25 -14.96 8.49 19.86
C GLN A 25 -13.45 8.31 20.00
N LEU A 26 -12.71 9.40 19.82
CA LEU A 26 -11.26 9.37 19.86
C LEU A 26 -10.78 9.60 21.30
N PRO A 27 -9.77 8.86 21.78
CA PRO A 27 -9.15 9.18 23.05
C PRO A 27 -8.51 10.57 22.95
N VAL A 28 -8.78 11.42 23.95
CA VAL A 28 -8.15 12.74 24.06
C VAL A 28 -6.66 12.50 24.31
N PHE A 29 -5.81 12.93 23.38
CA PHE A 29 -4.36 12.90 23.57
C PHE A 29 -3.99 13.92 24.66
N SER A 30 -3.86 13.46 25.90
CA SER A 30 -3.20 14.22 26.96
C SER A 30 -1.74 14.45 26.60
N ARG A 31 -1.20 15.62 26.95
CA ARG A 31 0.14 16.11 26.56
C ARG A 31 1.32 15.27 27.08
N ASP A 32 1.06 14.27 27.92
CA ASP A 32 2.07 13.40 28.51
C ASP A 32 1.95 11.99 27.91
N VAL A 33 2.92 11.63 27.05
CA VAL A 33 2.99 10.28 26.45
C VAL A 33 3.57 9.32 27.49
N ASN A 34 2.70 8.68 28.27
CA ASN A 34 2.99 7.42 28.95
C ASN A 34 2.30 6.29 28.18
N ILE A 35 3.08 5.50 27.44
CA ILE A 35 2.59 4.27 26.79
C ILE A 35 2.45 3.21 27.88
N MET A 36 1.26 3.15 28.49
CA MET A 36 0.90 2.06 29.39
C MET A 36 0.36 0.91 28.54
N ILE A 37 1.14 -0.17 28.42
CA ILE A 37 0.67 -1.44 27.87
C ILE A 37 -0.14 -2.11 28.99
N GLU A 38 -1.46 -1.94 28.95
CA GLU A 38 -2.34 -2.63 29.89
C GLU A 38 -2.54 -4.08 29.44
N GLN A 39 -2.05 -5.02 30.26
CA GLN A 39 -2.32 -6.44 30.13
C GLN A 39 -3.80 -6.73 30.47
N SER A 40 -4.34 -7.72 29.77
CA SER A 40 -5.72 -8.19 29.82
C SER A 40 -6.33 -8.30 31.22
N GLY A 41 -7.37 -7.51 31.47
CA GLY A 41 -8.29 -7.67 32.61
C GLY A 41 -9.66 -8.18 32.16
N GLN A 42 -10.15 -9.22 32.83
CA GLN A 42 -11.52 -9.76 32.71
C GLN A 42 -12.59 -8.68 32.84
N MET A 43 -13.56 -8.67 31.92
CA MET A 43 -14.80 -7.90 32.07
C MET A 43 -15.93 -8.87 32.44
N ASN A 44 -16.52 -8.65 33.62
CA ASN A 44 -17.69 -9.30 34.16
C ASN A 44 -18.82 -8.26 34.27
N GLY A 45 -20.06 -8.58 33.89
CA GLY A 45 -21.25 -7.78 34.25
C GLY A 45 -22.13 -7.19 33.13
N ASN A 46 -22.74 -8.06 32.32
CA ASN A 46 -24.18 -8.19 32.04
C ASN A 46 -25.14 -6.98 31.81
N ASN A 47 -25.92 -7.16 30.72
CA ASN A 47 -27.36 -6.92 30.54
C ASN A 47 -27.88 -5.57 30.02
N VAL A 48 -27.85 -5.36 28.69
CA VAL A 48 -28.96 -4.69 27.95
C VAL A 48 -29.16 -5.23 26.51
N LEU A 49 -28.19 -5.88 25.87
CA LEU A 49 -28.23 -6.07 24.41
C LEU A 49 -28.90 -7.37 23.88
N LEU A 50 -29.67 -8.09 24.69
CA LEU A 50 -30.06 -9.49 24.38
C LEU A 50 -31.54 -9.73 24.05
N SER A 51 -32.40 -8.71 23.97
CA SER A 51 -33.83 -8.92 23.68
C SER A 51 -34.24 -8.81 22.20
N VAL A 52 -33.32 -8.66 21.25
CA VAL A 52 -33.67 -8.44 19.82
C VAL A 52 -33.34 -9.63 18.89
N PHE A 53 -32.62 -10.66 19.34
CA PHE A 53 -32.14 -11.73 18.45
C PHE A 53 -32.75 -13.10 18.73
N ALA A 54 -34.08 -13.17 18.77
CA ALA A 54 -34.80 -14.44 18.73
C ALA A 54 -34.99 -14.89 17.27
N GLY A 55 -34.01 -15.62 16.72
CA GLY A 55 -34.16 -16.28 15.41
C GLY A 55 -32.85 -16.88 14.91
N LEU A 56 -32.71 -18.21 15.01
CA LEU A 56 -31.51 -18.97 14.63
C LEU A 56 -31.01 -18.73 13.20
N ARG A 57 -29.73 -18.36 13.09
CA ARG A 57 -28.74 -18.96 12.16
C ARG A 57 -27.43 -19.12 12.92
N SER A 58 -26.72 -20.21 12.65
CA SER A 58 -25.57 -20.75 13.41
C SER A 58 -24.80 -19.73 14.25
N LEU A 59 -24.49 -20.06 15.51
CA LEU A 59 -23.65 -19.24 16.41
C LEU A 59 -22.36 -18.77 15.72
N GLY A 60 -21.82 -19.57 14.78
CA GLY A 60 -20.69 -19.18 13.94
C GLY A 60 -20.91 -17.95 13.06
N SER A 61 -22.11 -17.75 12.50
CA SER A 61 -22.46 -16.57 11.68
C SER A 61 -22.49 -15.28 12.52
N ILE A 62 -23.09 -15.34 13.71
CA ILE A 62 -23.19 -14.20 14.63
C ILE A 62 -21.80 -13.83 15.15
N VAL A 63 -21.00 -14.82 15.54
CA VAL A 63 -19.62 -14.59 15.99
C VAL A 63 -18.78 -13.98 14.85
N GLN A 64 -18.86 -14.50 13.62
CA GLN A 64 -18.16 -13.92 12.47
C GLN A 64 -18.61 -12.49 12.15
N GLU A 65 -19.89 -12.17 12.29
CA GLU A 65 -20.41 -10.81 12.12
C GLU A 65 -19.93 -9.87 13.23
N ILE A 66 -19.95 -10.29 14.50
CA ILE A 66 -19.42 -9.52 15.64
C ILE A 66 -17.91 -9.28 15.46
N PHE A 67 -17.14 -10.31 15.10
CA PHE A 67 -15.71 -10.16 14.79
C PHE A 67 -15.50 -9.22 13.60
N GLY A 68 -16.36 -9.31 12.57
CA GLY A 68 -16.34 -8.43 11.41
C GLY A 68 -16.63 -6.97 11.76
N LEU A 69 -17.60 -6.70 12.63
CA LEU A 69 -17.96 -5.36 13.10
C LEU A 69 -16.88 -4.78 14.02
N LYS A 70 -16.34 -5.60 14.94
CA LYS A 70 -15.21 -5.21 15.79
C LYS A 70 -14.00 -4.84 14.93
N GLN A 71 -13.68 -5.64 13.93
CA GLN A 71 -12.61 -5.34 12.98
C GLN A 71 -12.84 -3.99 12.27
N ILE A 72 -14.05 -3.72 11.80
CA ILE A 72 -14.38 -2.43 11.15
C ILE A 72 -14.25 -1.26 12.12
N TYR A 73 -14.72 -1.42 13.36
CA TYR A 73 -14.60 -0.41 14.42
C TYR A 73 -13.14 -0.12 14.76
N ASP A 74 -12.34 -1.17 15.03
CA ASP A 74 -10.91 -1.04 15.36
C ASP A 74 -10.14 -0.39 14.20
N MET A 75 -10.52 -0.71 12.95
CA MET A 75 -9.96 -0.08 11.75
C MET A 75 -10.29 1.41 11.67
N LYS A 76 -11.54 1.78 11.95
CA LYS A 76 -12.01 3.18 11.96
C LYS A 76 -11.35 3.98 13.07
N LEU A 77 -11.25 3.39 14.27
CA LEU A 77 -10.54 3.98 15.41
C LEU A 77 -9.08 4.24 15.06
N THR A 78 -8.38 3.23 14.53
CA THR A 78 -6.98 3.34 14.13
C THR A 78 -6.78 4.44 13.09
N HIS A 79 -7.62 4.47 12.05
CA HIS A 79 -7.54 5.51 11.03
C HIS A 79 -7.74 6.91 11.61
N SER A 80 -8.80 7.12 12.40
CA SER A 80 -9.08 8.42 13.02
C SER A 80 -7.98 8.85 14.01
N SER A 81 -7.38 7.91 14.73
CA SER A 81 -6.22 8.20 15.60
C SER A 81 -4.99 8.62 14.79
N VAL A 82 -4.71 7.95 13.68
CA VAL A 82 -3.57 8.29 12.80
C VAL A 82 -3.75 9.65 12.15
N ILE A 83 -4.96 10.00 11.69
CA ILE A 83 -5.25 11.35 11.15
C ILE A 83 -4.94 12.43 12.19
N GLN A 84 -5.40 12.26 13.43
CA GLN A 84 -5.14 13.23 14.49
C GLN A 84 -3.65 13.37 14.80
N ILE A 85 -2.91 12.26 14.84
CA ILE A 85 -1.45 12.29 15.05
C ILE A 85 -0.77 13.06 13.93
N ILE A 86 -1.16 12.82 12.67
CA ILE A 86 -0.64 13.55 11.51
C ILE A 86 -0.92 15.05 11.69
N HIS A 87 -2.16 15.45 11.91
CA HIS A 87 -2.50 16.86 12.12
C HIS A 87 -1.71 17.47 13.28
N TYR A 88 -1.61 16.78 14.42
CA TYR A 88 -0.84 17.26 15.56
C TYR A 88 0.64 17.51 15.24
N ILE A 89 1.30 16.57 14.54
CA ILE A 89 2.71 16.70 14.14
C ILE A 89 2.91 17.95 13.26
N PHE A 90 1.97 18.23 12.38
CA PHE A 90 2.07 19.34 11.43
C PHE A 90 1.50 20.68 11.93
N GLU A 91 0.52 20.69 12.84
CA GLU A 91 -0.02 21.90 13.47
C GLU A 91 0.86 22.38 14.61
N GLY A 92 1.41 21.45 15.41
CA GLY A 92 2.23 21.76 16.58
C GLY A 92 3.66 22.16 16.25
N THR A 93 4.08 21.99 15.01
CA THR A 93 5.43 22.32 14.59
C THR A 93 5.39 22.95 13.20
N SER A 94 6.05 24.09 13.00
CA SER A 94 6.14 24.78 11.69
C SER A 94 6.94 23.95 10.66
N ILE A 95 6.49 22.74 10.32
CA ILE A 95 7.08 21.88 9.29
C ILE A 95 6.78 22.53 7.94
N THR A 96 7.53 23.55 7.59
CA THR A 96 7.41 24.22 6.30
C THR A 96 8.48 23.74 5.33
N ASN A 97 9.60 23.20 5.85
CA ASN A 97 10.82 22.95 5.09
C ASN A 97 11.28 21.48 5.19
N LEU A 98 12.08 21.05 4.21
CA LEU A 98 12.58 19.67 4.05
C LEU A 98 13.36 19.11 5.27
N PRO A 99 14.21 19.87 5.98
CA PRO A 99 14.95 19.35 7.12
C PRO A 99 14.04 18.86 8.27
N ASP A 100 13.01 19.63 8.61
CA ASP A 100 12.03 19.28 9.64
C ASP A 100 11.27 17.99 9.33
N ILE A 101 10.95 17.77 8.05
CA ILE A 101 10.27 16.56 7.57
C ILE A 101 11.11 15.32 7.89
N VAL A 102 12.42 15.41 7.65
CA VAL A 102 13.37 14.31 7.86
C VAL A 102 13.63 14.11 9.36
N GLU A 103 13.86 15.19 10.11
CA GLU A 103 14.11 15.14 11.55
C GLU A 103 12.93 14.49 12.30
N LYS A 104 11.70 14.90 11.97
CA LYS A 104 10.47 14.38 12.60
C LYS A 104 10.04 13.00 12.06
N GLY A 105 10.77 12.45 11.08
CA GLY A 105 10.53 11.13 10.51
C GLY A 105 9.25 11.00 9.68
N VAL A 106 8.71 12.14 9.21
CA VAL A 106 7.49 12.18 8.39
C VAL A 106 7.75 11.55 7.02
N ASP A 107 8.94 11.74 6.46
CA ASP A 107 9.40 11.07 5.24
C ASP A 107 9.37 9.54 5.38
N ARG A 108 9.88 9.00 6.49
CA ARG A 108 9.89 7.56 6.77
C ARG A 108 8.48 7.01 6.91
N ALA A 109 7.60 7.74 7.59
CA ALA A 109 6.19 7.38 7.69
C ALA A 109 5.52 7.36 6.31
N LEU A 110 5.77 8.36 5.47
CA LEU A 110 5.25 8.44 4.11
C LEU A 110 5.74 7.27 3.25
N PHE A 111 7.05 7.01 3.19
CA PHE A 111 7.59 5.91 2.39
C PHE A 111 7.06 4.55 2.88
N SER A 112 6.93 4.34 4.19
CA SER A 112 6.30 3.12 4.75
C SER A 112 4.83 2.98 4.33
N ALA A 113 4.07 4.09 4.35
CA ALA A 113 2.69 4.09 3.88
C ALA A 113 2.58 3.78 2.39
N ILE A 114 3.48 4.35 1.57
CA ILE A 114 3.57 4.07 0.13
C ILE A 114 3.89 2.59 -0.10
N GLU A 115 4.96 2.05 0.48
CA GLU A 115 5.36 0.63 0.34
C GLU A 115 4.21 -0.32 0.65
N ARG A 116 3.39 0.02 1.65
CA ARG A 116 2.25 -0.79 2.10
C ARG A 116 0.95 -0.52 1.33
N GLY A 117 0.90 0.54 0.52
CA GLY A 117 -0.30 0.93 -0.23
C GLY A 117 -1.41 1.53 0.63
N ILE A 118 -1.05 2.16 1.75
CA ILE A 118 -1.99 2.82 2.66
C ILE A 118 -2.26 4.23 2.13
N ILE A 119 -3.19 4.34 1.18
CA ILE A 119 -3.42 5.58 0.42
C ILE A 119 -4.00 6.69 1.30
N GLU A 120 -4.75 6.34 2.33
CA GLU A 120 -5.37 7.32 3.23
C GLU A 120 -4.29 8.13 3.97
N ILE A 121 -3.27 7.46 4.51
CA ILE A 121 -2.13 8.14 5.14
C ILE A 121 -1.38 9.00 4.12
N VAL A 122 -1.16 8.49 2.90
CA VAL A 122 -0.50 9.25 1.84
C VAL A 122 -1.28 10.53 1.54
N ILE A 123 -2.60 10.45 1.36
CA ILE A 123 -3.46 11.61 1.08
C ILE A 123 -3.35 12.64 2.19
N GLU A 124 -3.47 12.23 3.45
CA GLU A 124 -3.45 13.17 4.57
C GLU A 124 -2.08 13.85 4.72
N ILE A 125 -0.98 13.12 4.57
CA ILE A 125 0.37 13.73 4.58
C ILE A 125 0.54 14.72 3.42
N LEU A 126 0.11 14.36 2.20
CA LEU A 126 0.23 15.22 1.01
C LEU A 126 -0.59 16.51 1.13
N LYS A 127 -1.78 16.46 1.77
CA LYS A 127 -2.64 17.64 1.98
C LYS A 127 -2.01 18.63 2.94
N VAL A 128 -1.41 18.13 4.01
CA VAL A 128 -0.94 18.98 5.11
C VAL A 128 0.36 19.70 4.73
N ASN A 129 1.25 19.05 3.96
CA ASN A 129 2.47 19.70 3.51
C ASN A 129 2.85 19.33 2.06
N PRO A 130 2.60 20.21 1.08
CA PRO A 130 2.98 19.97 -0.32
C PRO A 130 4.49 19.85 -0.57
N SER A 131 5.36 20.40 0.29
CA SER A 131 6.83 20.27 0.14
C SER A 131 7.29 18.81 0.16
N ILE A 132 6.48 17.93 0.76
CA ILE A 132 6.71 16.49 0.82
C ILE A 132 6.82 15.84 -0.57
N PHE A 133 6.29 16.45 -1.64
CA PHE A 133 6.42 15.92 -3.00
C PHE A 133 7.88 15.86 -3.49
N THR A 134 8.77 16.65 -2.90
CA THR A 134 10.18 16.71 -3.29
C THR A 134 11.08 15.76 -2.49
N VAL A 135 10.55 15.03 -1.51
CA VAL A 135 11.34 14.08 -0.72
C VAL A 135 11.78 12.90 -1.57
N ALA A 136 13.00 12.45 -1.31
CA ALA A 136 13.55 11.21 -1.83
C ALA A 136 14.00 10.32 -0.68
N ASN A 137 13.90 9.00 -0.87
CA ASN A 137 14.42 8.06 0.12
C ASN A 137 15.96 8.03 0.09
N THR A 138 16.56 7.20 0.94
CA THR A 138 18.03 7.03 1.02
C THR A 138 18.69 6.52 -0.27
N ARG A 139 17.90 6.04 -1.24
CA ARG A 139 18.37 5.61 -2.57
C ARG A 139 18.16 6.69 -3.65
N LEU A 140 17.79 7.91 -3.26
CA LEU A 140 17.41 9.00 -4.17
C LEU A 140 16.16 8.69 -5.01
N ARG A 141 15.28 7.81 -4.52
CA ARG A 141 14.01 7.51 -5.20
C ARG A 141 12.93 8.42 -4.66
N SER A 142 12.26 9.13 -5.57
CA SER A 142 11.08 9.95 -5.27
C SER A 142 9.90 9.09 -4.80
N ILE A 143 8.88 9.72 -4.24
CA ILE A 143 7.66 9.04 -3.77
C ILE A 143 6.93 8.29 -4.89
N ILE A 144 6.95 8.81 -6.13
CA ILE A 144 6.31 8.17 -7.28
C ILE A 144 7.09 6.95 -7.76
N GLU A 145 8.42 7.05 -7.82
CA GLU A 145 9.30 5.93 -8.16
C GLU A 145 9.20 4.81 -7.13
N TYR A 146 9.06 5.17 -5.86
CA TYR A 146 8.85 4.22 -4.78
C TYR A 146 7.49 3.50 -4.89
N ALA A 147 6.42 4.23 -5.24
CA ALA A 147 5.12 3.62 -5.53
C ALA A 147 5.20 2.65 -6.72
N ILE A 148 6.00 3.01 -7.74
CA ILE A 148 6.19 2.17 -8.94
C ILE A 148 6.91 0.87 -8.63
N GLN A 149 8.01 0.96 -7.89
CA GLN A 149 8.80 -0.19 -7.49
C GLN A 149 7.95 -1.20 -6.69
N HIS A 150 7.04 -0.72 -5.83
CA HIS A 150 6.24 -1.56 -4.94
C HIS A 150 4.87 -1.99 -5.50
N ARG A 151 4.58 -1.70 -6.77
CA ARG A 151 3.28 -2.05 -7.41
C ARG A 151 2.08 -1.43 -6.69
N GLN A 152 2.19 -0.16 -6.33
CA GLN A 152 1.17 0.56 -5.58
C GLN A 152 0.34 1.44 -6.51
N GLU A 153 -0.42 0.77 -7.38
CA GLU A 153 -1.20 1.35 -8.48
C GLU A 153 -2.02 2.57 -8.04
N LYS A 154 -2.80 2.44 -6.95
CA LYS A 154 -3.65 3.54 -6.46
C LYS A 154 -2.84 4.74 -5.96
N VAL A 155 -1.71 4.49 -5.28
CA VAL A 155 -0.82 5.54 -4.78
C VAL A 155 -0.10 6.22 -5.94
N PHE A 156 0.38 5.44 -6.91
CA PHE A 156 0.93 5.95 -8.16
C PHE A 156 -0.08 6.84 -8.89
N SER A 157 -1.32 6.37 -9.10
CA SER A 157 -2.36 7.15 -9.77
C SER A 157 -2.67 8.45 -9.04
N LEU A 158 -2.73 8.42 -7.70
CA LEU A 158 -2.92 9.62 -6.88
C LEU A 158 -1.78 10.64 -7.09
N ILE A 159 -0.53 10.22 -6.92
CA ILE A 159 0.63 11.10 -7.03
C ILE A 159 0.76 11.64 -8.46
N TYR A 160 0.52 10.79 -9.46
CA TYR A 160 0.54 11.16 -10.87
C TYR A 160 -0.53 12.21 -11.22
N ALA A 161 -1.74 12.07 -10.67
CA ALA A 161 -2.85 13.00 -10.91
C ALA A 161 -2.67 14.35 -10.18
N VAL A 162 -2.25 14.32 -8.91
CA VAL A 162 -2.13 15.53 -8.07
C VAL A 162 -0.88 16.32 -8.39
N GLY A 163 0.21 15.64 -8.77
CA GLY A 163 1.52 16.26 -8.82
C GLY A 163 1.68 17.36 -9.88
N GLY A 164 1.03 17.28 -11.04
CA GLY A 164 1.43 18.12 -12.18
C GLY A 164 2.89 17.88 -12.67
N TRP A 165 3.63 17.00 -11.99
CA TRP A 165 5.05 16.71 -12.18
C TRP A 165 5.28 15.58 -13.18
N LYS A 166 4.64 15.64 -14.36
CA LYS A 166 5.09 14.83 -15.51
C LYS A 166 6.60 14.99 -15.74
N ASN A 167 7.18 16.11 -15.30
CA ASN A 167 8.59 16.46 -15.40
C ASN A 167 9.53 15.86 -14.34
N LEU A 168 9.07 15.41 -13.16
CA LEU A 168 9.97 14.78 -12.16
C LEU A 168 10.32 13.34 -12.53
N LEU A 169 9.37 12.63 -13.13
CA LEU A 169 9.60 11.32 -13.76
C LEU A 169 10.65 11.37 -14.88
N ILE A 170 11.05 12.56 -15.35
CA ILE A 170 11.94 12.76 -16.49
C ILE A 170 13.43 12.72 -16.09
N TYR A 171 13.79 12.85 -14.80
CA TYR A 171 15.19 13.07 -14.40
C TYR A 171 15.74 12.20 -13.24
N GLY A 172 14.91 11.39 -12.58
CA GLY A 172 15.36 10.56 -11.45
C GLY A 172 16.18 9.35 -11.88
N PHE A 173 17.47 9.36 -11.56
CA PHE A 173 18.28 8.14 -11.46
C PHE A 173 18.52 7.87 -9.98
N ASP A 174 18.29 6.63 -9.56
CA ASP A 174 18.63 6.22 -8.20
C ASP A 174 20.15 6.05 -8.03
N ASN A 175 20.60 5.77 -6.80
CA ASN A 175 22.01 5.52 -6.50
C ASN A 175 22.67 4.41 -7.34
N ASN A 176 21.89 3.56 -8.00
CA ASN A 176 22.34 2.46 -8.84
C ASN A 176 22.17 2.77 -10.34
N ASN A 177 21.95 4.04 -10.69
CA ASN A 177 21.65 4.49 -12.04
C ASN A 177 20.39 3.82 -12.63
N ASN A 178 19.48 3.33 -11.79
CA ASN A 178 18.18 2.87 -12.26
C ASN A 178 17.28 4.09 -12.48
N ASN A 179 16.77 4.23 -13.69
CA ASN A 179 15.65 5.12 -13.96
C ASN A 179 14.31 4.47 -13.56
N THR A 180 13.21 5.22 -13.67
CA THR A 180 11.85 4.74 -13.36
C THR A 180 11.48 3.42 -14.03
N LEU A 181 11.92 3.18 -15.28
CA LEU A 181 11.60 1.96 -16.00
C LEU A 181 12.36 0.75 -15.46
N HIS A 182 13.60 0.92 -15.00
CA HIS A 182 14.32 -0.13 -14.27
C HIS A 182 13.62 -0.50 -12.97
N LEU A 183 13.06 0.47 -12.24
CA LEU A 183 12.30 0.21 -11.01
C LEU A 183 11.00 -0.57 -11.27
N ALA A 184 10.31 -0.27 -12.37
CA ALA A 184 9.20 -1.10 -12.85
C ALA A 184 9.67 -2.48 -13.31
N GLY A 185 10.91 -2.58 -13.80
CA GLY A 185 11.57 -3.81 -14.23
C GLY A 185 11.96 -4.77 -13.10
N MET A 186 12.09 -4.30 -11.85
CA MET A 186 12.43 -5.16 -10.71
C MET A 186 11.25 -6.04 -10.30
N LEU A 187 11.47 -7.32 -9.99
CA LEU A 187 10.42 -8.22 -9.52
C LEU A 187 9.74 -7.67 -8.25
N ALA A 188 8.39 -7.68 -8.24
CA ALA A 188 7.62 -7.26 -7.07
C ALA A 188 7.93 -8.08 -5.82
N SER A 189 7.67 -7.49 -4.64
CA SER A 189 7.91 -8.19 -3.37
C SER A 189 7.07 -9.47 -3.26
N PRO A 190 7.55 -10.52 -2.56
CA PRO A 190 6.83 -11.78 -2.41
C PRO A 190 5.40 -11.59 -1.90
N ASN A 191 5.22 -10.65 -0.96
CA ASN A 191 3.90 -10.32 -0.43
C ASN A 191 2.96 -9.80 -1.54
N ARG A 192 3.43 -8.96 -2.47
CA ARG A 192 2.58 -8.49 -3.58
C ARG A 192 2.29 -9.58 -4.58
N LEU A 193 3.27 -10.42 -4.93
CA LEU A 193 3.06 -11.54 -5.84
C LEU A 193 2.09 -12.59 -5.27
N ALA A 194 2.15 -12.86 -3.96
CA ALA A 194 1.31 -13.85 -3.29
C ALA A 194 -0.19 -13.53 -3.31
N HIS A 195 -0.59 -12.30 -3.64
CA HIS A 195 -2.01 -11.95 -3.83
C HIS A 195 -2.62 -12.60 -5.08
N ILE A 196 -1.81 -13.17 -5.97
CA ILE A 196 -2.24 -13.82 -7.20
C ILE A 196 -1.80 -15.27 -7.15
N SER A 197 -2.75 -16.22 -7.20
CA SER A 197 -2.43 -17.64 -6.97
C SER A 197 -1.77 -18.34 -8.17
N SER A 198 -1.87 -17.79 -9.38
CA SER A 198 -1.30 -18.39 -10.60
C SER A 198 0.00 -17.68 -11.00
N PRO A 199 1.12 -18.42 -11.17
CA PRO A 199 2.38 -17.86 -11.67
C PRO A 199 2.24 -17.21 -13.05
N ALA A 200 1.38 -17.74 -13.91
CA ALA A 200 1.11 -17.15 -15.23
C ALA A 200 0.42 -15.79 -15.11
N LEU A 201 -0.58 -15.67 -14.21
CA LEU A 201 -1.26 -14.39 -13.94
C LEU A 201 -0.35 -13.39 -13.21
N GLN A 202 0.52 -13.86 -12.31
CA GLN A 202 1.55 -13.03 -11.70
C GLN A 202 2.46 -12.42 -12.78
N MET A 203 3.01 -13.25 -13.68
CA MET A 203 3.85 -12.79 -14.79
C MET A 203 3.12 -11.82 -15.71
N GLN A 204 1.87 -12.11 -16.05
CA GLN A 204 1.03 -11.23 -16.89
C GLN A 204 0.87 -9.85 -16.25
N ARG A 205 0.59 -9.80 -14.94
CA ARG A 205 0.40 -8.52 -14.24
C ARG A 205 1.70 -7.73 -14.10
N GLU A 206 2.82 -8.39 -13.85
CA GLU A 206 4.13 -7.74 -13.82
C GLU A 206 4.48 -7.14 -15.20
N LEU A 207 4.19 -7.86 -16.29
CA LEU A 207 4.39 -7.33 -17.64
C LEU A 207 3.45 -6.15 -17.94
N GLN A 208 2.18 -6.25 -17.55
CA GLN A 208 1.22 -5.17 -17.72
C GLN A 208 1.66 -3.92 -16.95
N TRP A 209 2.12 -4.08 -15.71
CA TRP A 209 2.65 -2.99 -14.90
C TRP A 209 3.86 -2.33 -15.56
N TYR A 210 4.82 -3.13 -16.04
CA TYR A 210 5.98 -2.62 -16.77
C TYR A 210 5.56 -1.80 -17.99
N LYS A 211 4.58 -2.29 -18.77
CA LYS A 211 4.06 -1.60 -19.96
C LYS A 211 3.31 -0.32 -19.64
N GLU A 212 2.56 -0.28 -18.55
CA GLU A 212 1.89 0.94 -18.08
C GLU A 212 2.92 2.03 -17.78
N VAL A 213 3.97 1.69 -17.01
CA VAL A 213 5.06 2.63 -16.70
C VAL A 213 5.83 3.01 -17.95
N GLU A 214 6.08 2.06 -18.86
CA GLU A 214 6.72 2.31 -20.15
C GLU A 214 5.96 3.35 -20.99
N SER A 215 4.62 3.35 -20.92
CA SER A 215 3.77 4.24 -21.71
C SER A 215 3.84 5.72 -21.29
N ILE A 216 4.21 5.98 -20.04
CA ILE A 216 4.21 7.35 -19.46
C ILE A 216 5.61 7.97 -19.39
N VAL A 217 6.68 7.18 -19.54
CA VAL A 217 8.07 7.68 -19.53
C VAL A 217 8.55 8.03 -20.94
N LYS A 218 9.62 8.82 -21.05
CA LYS A 218 10.23 9.13 -22.35
C LYS A 218 10.79 7.86 -23.01
N PRO A 219 10.68 7.68 -24.33
CA PRO A 219 11.24 6.52 -25.03
C PRO A 219 12.74 6.31 -24.79
N THR A 220 13.50 7.38 -24.54
CA THR A 220 14.93 7.33 -24.20
C THR A 220 15.23 6.53 -22.94
N PHE A 221 14.27 6.40 -22.01
CA PHE A 221 14.44 5.63 -20.76
C PHE A 221 14.75 4.16 -21.01
N LYS A 222 14.34 3.62 -22.17
CA LYS A 222 14.64 2.24 -22.59
C LYS A 222 16.10 2.03 -22.97
N LEU A 223 16.82 3.11 -23.30
CA LEU A 223 18.18 3.07 -23.82
C LEU A 223 19.24 3.22 -22.72
N TYR A 224 18.88 3.82 -21.58
CA TYR A 224 19.81 3.93 -20.45
C TYR A 224 20.07 2.57 -19.83
N VAL A 225 21.28 2.40 -19.32
CA VAL A 225 21.73 1.24 -18.56
C VAL A 225 21.99 1.61 -17.11
N ASN A 226 21.71 0.69 -16.19
CA ASN A 226 22.04 0.84 -14.79
C ASN A 226 23.54 0.55 -14.53
N LYS A 227 23.97 0.56 -13.26
CA LYS A 227 25.35 0.23 -12.87
C LYS A 227 25.80 -1.19 -13.22
N ASP A 228 24.84 -2.09 -13.47
CA ASP A 228 25.11 -3.47 -13.90
C ASP A 228 25.16 -3.59 -15.43
N GLU A 229 25.18 -2.46 -16.15
CA GLU A 229 25.16 -2.37 -17.63
C GLU A 229 23.90 -2.97 -18.27
N GLU A 230 22.82 -3.07 -17.50
CA GLU A 230 21.54 -3.59 -17.98
C GLU A 230 20.58 -2.45 -18.28
N ASN A 231 19.92 -2.50 -19.44
CA ASN A 231 18.73 -1.68 -19.67
C ASN A 231 17.51 -2.26 -18.93
N ALA A 232 16.45 -1.45 -18.80
CA ALA A 232 15.27 -1.82 -18.03
C ALA A 232 14.60 -3.13 -18.48
N TRP A 233 14.62 -3.45 -19.78
CA TRP A 233 14.03 -4.68 -20.31
C TRP A 233 14.89 -5.92 -20.02
N GLN A 234 16.22 -5.76 -20.09
CA GLN A 234 17.17 -6.80 -19.69
C GLN A 234 17.00 -7.12 -18.20
N LEU A 235 16.94 -6.10 -17.35
CA LEU A 235 16.67 -6.25 -15.92
C LEU A 235 15.32 -6.94 -15.66
N PHE A 236 14.25 -6.55 -16.37
CA PHE A 236 12.94 -7.19 -16.27
C PHE A 236 13.01 -8.68 -16.63
N THR A 237 13.60 -9.01 -17.77
CA THR A 237 13.72 -10.39 -18.24
C THR A 237 14.53 -11.25 -17.26
N LYS A 238 15.63 -10.71 -16.73
CA LYS A 238 16.49 -11.40 -15.76
C LYS A 238 15.79 -11.62 -14.43
N SER A 239 15.18 -10.58 -13.86
CA SER A 239 14.53 -10.64 -12.55
C SER A 239 13.26 -11.51 -12.54
N HIS A 240 12.56 -11.61 -13.68
CA HIS A 240 11.32 -12.39 -13.82
C HIS A 240 11.53 -13.80 -14.41
N LYS A 241 12.77 -14.21 -14.69
CA LYS A 241 13.07 -15.49 -15.38
C LYS A 241 12.36 -16.69 -14.75
N LYS A 242 12.50 -16.86 -13.43
CA LYS A 242 11.87 -17.98 -12.71
C LYS A 242 10.34 -17.91 -12.78
N LEU A 243 9.77 -16.73 -12.58
CA LEU A 243 8.32 -16.53 -12.63
C LEU A 243 7.74 -16.86 -14.01
N LYS A 244 8.47 -16.50 -15.07
CA LYS A 244 8.13 -16.88 -16.45
C LYS A 244 8.16 -18.40 -16.65
N GLU A 245 9.23 -19.06 -16.22
CA GLU A 245 9.36 -20.53 -16.31
C GLU A 245 8.24 -21.26 -15.56
N ASP A 246 7.91 -20.81 -14.34
CA ASP A 246 6.82 -21.34 -13.52
C ASP A 246 5.45 -21.12 -14.19
N GLY A 247 5.25 -19.93 -14.79
CA GLY A 247 4.04 -19.61 -15.56
C GLY A 247 3.87 -20.50 -16.80
N GLU A 248 4.94 -20.70 -17.58
CA GLU A 248 4.92 -21.58 -18.75
C GLU A 248 4.62 -23.03 -18.38
N LYS A 249 5.22 -23.53 -17.28
CA LYS A 249 4.97 -24.88 -16.78
C LYS A 249 3.52 -25.04 -16.34
N TRP A 250 2.97 -24.07 -15.61
CA TRP A 250 1.58 -24.08 -15.16
C TRP A 250 0.59 -24.13 -16.34
N MET A 251 0.79 -23.29 -17.37
CA MET A 251 -0.06 -23.29 -18.56
C MET A 251 0.00 -24.61 -19.34
N LYS A 252 1.20 -25.19 -19.52
CA LYS A 252 1.37 -26.49 -20.18
C LYS A 252 0.69 -27.62 -19.39
N GLY A 253 0.70 -27.56 -18.06
CA GLY A 253 -0.01 -28.50 -17.19
C GLY A 253 -1.52 -28.49 -17.42
N ILE A 254 -2.12 -27.30 -17.45
CA ILE A 254 -3.57 -27.13 -17.67
C ILE A 254 -4.00 -27.60 -19.06
N ALA A 255 -3.24 -27.25 -20.10
CA ALA A 255 -3.55 -27.69 -21.46
C ALA A 255 -3.58 -29.23 -21.58
N LYS A 256 -2.66 -29.92 -20.90
CA LYS A 256 -2.61 -31.39 -20.88
C LYS A 256 -3.79 -32.00 -20.13
N SER A 257 -4.22 -31.45 -19.00
CA SER A 257 -5.39 -31.99 -18.27
C SER A 257 -6.69 -31.82 -19.05
N SER A 258 -6.85 -30.70 -19.76
CA SER A 258 -8.09 -30.42 -20.52
C SER A 258 -8.23 -31.22 -21.82
N THR A 259 -7.15 -31.83 -22.32
CA THR A 259 -7.18 -32.65 -23.55
C THR A 259 -7.42 -34.14 -23.26
N VAL A 260 -7.32 -34.58 -22.00
CA VAL A 260 -7.53 -35.97 -21.59
C VAL A 260 -8.99 -36.23 -21.16
N GLU A 261 -9.75 -35.17 -20.88
CA GLU A 261 -11.17 -35.25 -20.46
C GLU A 261 -12.17 -35.00 -21.62
N SER A 262 -11.71 -34.92 -22.87
CA SER A 262 -12.53 -34.72 -24.08
C SER A 262 -12.48 -35.92 -25.02
#